data_AF-A0A8T7J2N6-F1
#
_entry.id   AF-A0A8T7J2N6-F1
#
_cell.length_a   1.000
_cell.length_b   1.000
_cell.length_c   1.000
_cell.angle_alpha   90.00
_cell.angle_beta   90.00
_cell.angle_gamma   90.00
#
_symmetry.space_group_name_H-M   'P 1'
#
loop_
_entity.id
_entity.type
_entity.pdbx_description
1 polymer ?
#
loop_
_entity_poly.entity_id
_entity_poly.type
_entity_poly.pdbx_seq_one_letter_code
_entity_poly.pdbx_strand_id
1 'polypeptide(L)'
;MVKKTLISMALITSASAIFIVGFNDDSKSGVTNIGLSEPAHSGYDTSATKLPHGTQQQSGKSSKSAKKSSVTQDSEQKRQELLSQLDKLKNCHQTKTCPVDNSDPRGSELLRGQKIKQVIEAYMELTLVNDFANAETNYVIRSFIDFPDGHVQEAVLKLMSALEPNQDNALALIVALADSYNAKIVNQAMAELQRYPELSSQTDELFSQSLQTGSFYVAQEVAQQIFPYLNNDNIGFYEEVAKSLPPKSKRSEALWSNIKEYKKVSSND
;
A
#
# COMPACT_ATOMS: atom_id res chain seq x y z
N MET A 1 21.42 68.51 6.68
CA MET A 1 19.98 68.26 6.83
C MET A 1 19.69 66.84 6.37
N VAL A 2 19.52 65.89 7.30
CA VAL A 2 19.27 64.48 6.99
C VAL A 2 17.97 64.09 7.71
N LYS A 3 16.90 63.86 6.96
CA LYS A 3 15.61 63.38 7.50
C LYS A 3 15.69 61.86 7.69
N LYS A 4 15.63 61.41 8.94
CA LYS A 4 15.46 60.01 9.33
C LYS A 4 13.98 59.64 9.26
N THR A 5 13.65 58.61 8.49
CA THR A 5 12.32 58.01 8.42
C THR A 5 12.27 56.83 9.40
N LEU A 6 11.41 56.91 10.41
CA LEU A 6 11.09 55.83 11.34
C LEU A 6 10.01 54.94 10.71
N ILE A 7 10.30 53.66 10.52
CA ILE A 7 9.32 52.63 10.14
C ILE A 7 8.85 51.97 11.43
N SER A 8 7.55 52.08 11.69
CA SER A 8 6.86 51.50 12.84
C SER A 8 6.53 50.04 12.57
N MET A 9 7.09 49.12 13.36
CA MET A 9 6.75 47.69 13.36
C MET A 9 5.44 47.51 14.16
N ALA A 10 4.40 47.00 13.51
CA ALA A 10 3.18 46.55 14.17
C ALA A 10 3.33 45.05 14.54
N LEU A 11 3.41 44.75 15.84
CA LEU A 11 3.26 43.41 16.37
C LEU A 11 1.79 43.00 16.29
N ILE A 12 1.49 41.92 15.57
CA ILE A 12 0.19 41.24 15.61
C ILE A 12 0.34 40.05 16.56
N THR A 13 -0.17 40.18 17.79
CA THR A 13 -0.32 39.07 18.73
C THR A 13 -1.66 38.41 18.50
N SER A 14 -1.67 37.26 17.83
CA SER A 14 -2.84 36.38 17.73
C SER A 14 -2.98 35.56 19.01
N ALA A 15 -4.04 35.79 19.78
CA ALA A 15 -4.43 34.97 20.92
C ALA A 15 -5.20 33.74 20.41
N SER A 16 -4.62 32.55 20.60
CA SER A 16 -5.32 31.28 20.39
C SER A 16 -6.14 30.93 21.64
N ALA A 17 -7.46 30.93 21.50
CA ALA A 17 -8.36 30.41 22.52
C ALA A 17 -8.34 28.87 22.50
N ILE A 18 -7.94 28.25 23.61
CA ILE A 18 -8.01 26.81 23.83
C ILE A 18 -9.42 26.47 24.30
N PHE A 19 -10.18 25.74 23.48
CA PHE A 19 -11.43 25.10 23.89
C PHE A 19 -11.08 23.73 24.51
N ILE A 20 -11.19 23.62 25.83
CA ILE A 20 -11.18 22.34 26.55
C ILE A 20 -12.63 21.85 26.59
N VAL A 21 -12.93 20.79 25.84
CA VAL A 21 -14.17 20.02 26.01
C VAL A 21 -13.87 18.88 26.96
N GLY A 22 -14.40 18.98 28.18
CA GLY A 22 -14.41 17.87 29.14
C GLY A 22 -15.48 16.85 28.77
N PHE A 23 -15.10 15.58 28.71
CA PHE A 23 -16.04 14.47 28.69
C PHE A 23 -15.95 13.72 30.01
N ASN A 24 -17.12 13.65 30.66
CA ASN A 24 -17.37 12.94 31.91
C ASN A 24 -17.10 11.45 31.78
N ASP A 25 -16.41 10.95 32.79
CA ASP A 25 -16.33 9.56 33.20
C ASP A 25 -17.59 9.24 34.01
N ASP A 26 -18.35 8.21 33.62
CA ASP A 26 -19.24 7.53 34.55
C ASP A 26 -19.81 6.20 34.00
N SER A 27 -19.79 5.23 34.92
CA SER A 27 -20.67 4.06 35.03
C SER A 27 -20.26 2.70 34.43
N LYS A 28 -19.86 1.86 35.39
CA LYS A 28 -20.53 0.60 35.81
C LYS A 28 -20.06 -0.71 35.18
N SER A 29 -19.17 -1.35 35.95
CA SER A 29 -19.26 -2.73 36.45
C SER A 29 -20.49 -3.55 36.03
N GLY A 30 -20.22 -4.67 35.35
CA GLY A 30 -21.14 -5.79 35.18
C GLY A 30 -20.34 -7.09 35.13
N VAL A 31 -20.22 -7.72 36.30
CA VAL A 31 -19.66 -9.07 36.48
C VAL A 31 -20.69 -10.10 36.03
N THR A 32 -20.30 -11.04 35.17
CA THR A 32 -20.97 -12.36 35.09
C THR A 32 -19.95 -13.48 34.87
N ASN A 33 -19.96 -14.40 35.82
CA ASN A 33 -19.34 -15.72 35.78
C ASN A 33 -19.86 -16.55 34.61
N ILE A 34 -18.97 -17.28 33.94
CA ILE A 34 -19.29 -18.59 33.36
C ILE A 34 -18.07 -19.49 33.60
N GLY A 35 -18.23 -20.45 34.52
CA GLY A 35 -17.41 -21.65 34.53
C GLY A 35 -18.01 -22.67 33.57
N LEU A 36 -17.17 -23.53 32.99
CA LEU A 36 -17.30 -25.00 33.07
C LEU A 36 -16.25 -25.70 32.18
N SER A 37 -15.56 -26.66 32.81
CA SER A 37 -15.14 -27.97 32.29
C SER A 37 -14.19 -28.10 31.09
N GLU A 38 -12.94 -28.48 31.40
CA GLU A 38 -12.24 -29.62 30.77
C GLU A 38 -12.88 -30.96 31.24
N PRO A 39 -12.58 -32.18 30.71
CA PRO A 39 -11.48 -32.58 29.81
C PRO A 39 -11.85 -33.60 28.68
N ALA A 40 -10.81 -33.95 27.90
CA ALA A 40 -10.56 -35.24 27.23
C ALA A 40 -11.37 -35.62 25.97
N HIS A 41 -10.66 -35.80 24.85
CA HIS A 41 -10.58 -37.10 24.17
C HIS A 41 -9.37 -37.15 23.23
N SER A 42 -8.37 -37.93 23.65
CA SER A 42 -7.28 -38.44 22.83
C SER A 42 -7.81 -39.63 22.02
N GLY A 43 -7.60 -39.60 20.70
CA GLY A 43 -7.94 -40.67 19.78
C GLY A 43 -7.05 -40.58 18.54
N TYR A 44 -5.81 -41.06 18.66
CA TYR A 44 -4.92 -41.24 17.53
C TYR A 44 -5.22 -42.61 16.92
N ASP A 45 -5.83 -42.61 15.74
CA ASP A 45 -6.03 -43.83 14.95
C ASP A 45 -4.93 -43.92 13.89
N THR A 46 -3.86 -44.63 14.24
CA THR A 46 -2.77 -45.00 13.34
C THR A 46 -3.20 -46.15 12.44
N SER A 47 -3.73 -45.83 11.25
CA SER A 47 -3.89 -46.82 10.18
C SER A 47 -2.69 -46.79 9.25
N ALA A 48 -1.95 -47.90 9.30
CA ALA A 48 -0.78 -48.22 8.51
C ALA A 48 -1.15 -48.45 7.03
N THR A 49 -0.61 -47.64 6.13
CA THR A 49 -0.53 -47.99 4.71
C THR A 49 0.93 -48.23 4.33
N LYS A 50 1.22 -49.52 4.22
CA LYS A 50 2.44 -50.15 3.72
C LYS A 50 2.58 -49.82 2.23
N LEU A 51 3.64 -49.12 1.84
CA LEU A 51 4.04 -48.95 0.44
C LEU A 51 5.50 -49.39 0.23
N PRO A 52 5.79 -50.04 -0.91
CA PRO A 52 6.95 -50.90 -1.10
C PRO A 52 8.27 -50.17 -1.36
N HIS A 53 9.33 -50.84 -0.92
CA HIS A 53 10.72 -50.68 -1.31
C HIS A 53 10.91 -50.41 -2.81
N GLY A 54 11.54 -49.27 -3.10
CA GLY A 54 12.13 -48.93 -4.39
C GLY A 54 13.45 -48.22 -4.15
N THR A 55 14.49 -48.97 -3.81
CA THR A 55 15.88 -48.51 -3.75
C THR A 55 16.35 -48.21 -5.17
N GLN A 56 16.51 -46.93 -5.53
CA GLN A 56 17.51 -46.51 -6.51
C GLN A 56 18.27 -45.28 -6.03
N GLN A 57 19.49 -45.59 -5.66
CA GLN A 57 20.63 -44.77 -5.34
C GLN A 57 21.01 -43.93 -6.57
N GLN A 58 20.83 -42.60 -6.52
CA GLN A 58 21.53 -41.69 -7.43
C GLN A 58 22.24 -40.61 -6.63
N SER A 59 23.50 -40.94 -6.32
CA SER A 59 24.57 -40.00 -6.01
C SER A 59 24.78 -39.06 -7.20
N GLY A 60 24.04 -37.95 -7.22
CA GLY A 60 24.24 -36.83 -8.11
C GLY A 60 24.63 -35.60 -7.30
N LYS A 61 25.91 -35.51 -6.94
CA LYS A 61 26.56 -34.29 -6.41
C LYS A 61 26.49 -33.21 -7.50
N SER A 62 25.36 -32.52 -7.61
CA SER A 62 25.23 -31.33 -8.43
C SER A 62 25.25 -30.13 -7.49
N SER A 63 26.46 -29.78 -7.06
CA SER A 63 26.77 -28.49 -6.48
C SER A 63 26.51 -27.43 -7.55
N LYS A 64 25.26 -26.98 -7.67
CA LYS A 64 24.91 -25.69 -8.28
C LYS A 64 25.59 -24.63 -7.43
N SER A 65 26.83 -24.34 -7.78
CA SER A 65 27.56 -23.17 -7.31
C SER A 65 26.70 -21.97 -7.65
N ALA A 66 26.05 -21.40 -6.62
CA ALA A 66 25.35 -20.14 -6.71
C ALA A 66 26.37 -19.12 -7.20
N LYS A 67 26.27 -18.77 -8.48
CA LYS A 67 27.09 -17.76 -9.13
C LYS A 67 26.68 -16.45 -8.50
N LYS A 68 27.33 -16.11 -7.37
CA LYS A 68 27.19 -14.83 -6.68
C LYS A 68 27.54 -13.78 -7.72
N SER A 69 26.50 -13.14 -8.28
CA SER A 69 26.66 -12.12 -9.32
C SER A 69 27.54 -11.04 -8.71
N SER A 70 28.78 -10.93 -9.17
CA SER A 70 29.67 -9.88 -8.72
C SER A 70 29.14 -8.59 -9.32
N VAL A 71 28.39 -7.85 -8.53
CA VAL A 71 28.00 -6.47 -8.84
C VAL A 71 29.24 -5.74 -9.37
N THR A 72 29.15 -5.23 -10.59
CA THR A 72 30.26 -4.49 -11.20
C THR A 72 30.30 -3.07 -10.62
N GLN A 73 31.48 -2.48 -10.58
CA GLN A 73 31.64 -1.07 -10.20
C GLN A 73 30.79 -0.16 -11.10
N ASP A 74 30.64 -0.52 -12.38
CA ASP A 74 29.81 0.20 -13.35
C ASP A 74 28.32 0.16 -12.97
N SER A 75 27.80 -1.00 -12.53
CA SER A 75 26.41 -1.13 -12.05
C SER A 75 26.14 -0.27 -10.82
N GLU A 76 27.07 -0.23 -9.86
CA GLU A 76 26.94 0.60 -8.66
C GLU A 76 26.96 2.08 -9.03
N GLN A 77 27.90 2.51 -9.87
CA GLN A 77 27.97 3.89 -10.35
C GLN A 77 26.68 4.29 -11.07
N LYS A 78 26.12 3.39 -11.90
CA LYS A 78 24.85 3.63 -12.57
C LYS A 78 23.68 3.73 -11.60
N ARG A 79 23.67 2.92 -10.54
CA ARG A 79 22.67 2.99 -9.48
C ARG A 79 22.69 4.36 -8.81
N GLN A 80 23.87 4.82 -8.41
CA GLN A 80 24.07 6.13 -7.77
C GLN A 80 23.67 7.28 -8.71
N GLU A 81 23.94 7.17 -10.01
CA GLU A 81 23.49 8.15 -11.00
C GLU A 81 21.96 8.25 -11.05
N LEU A 82 21.25 7.10 -11.11
CA LEU A 82 19.79 7.07 -11.16
C LEU A 82 19.17 7.60 -9.87
N LEU A 83 19.71 7.24 -8.70
CA LEU A 83 19.27 7.77 -7.41
C LEU A 83 19.46 9.29 -7.33
N SER A 84 20.63 9.79 -7.75
CA SER A 84 20.87 11.23 -7.83
C SER A 84 19.89 11.94 -8.77
N GLN A 85 19.50 11.30 -9.88
CA GLN A 85 18.49 11.84 -10.78
C GLN A 85 17.09 11.88 -10.13
N LEU A 86 16.69 10.82 -9.42
CA LEU A 86 15.42 10.78 -8.68
C LEU A 86 15.37 11.88 -7.61
N ASP A 87 16.42 12.03 -6.80
CA ASP A 87 16.49 13.07 -5.78
C ASP A 87 16.41 14.47 -6.38
N LYS A 88 17.13 14.72 -7.48
CA LYS A 88 17.06 16.00 -8.20
C LYS A 88 15.64 16.27 -8.69
N LEU A 89 14.99 15.30 -9.32
CA LEU A 89 13.62 15.46 -9.85
C LEU A 89 12.58 15.63 -8.74
N LYS A 90 12.72 14.92 -7.62
CA LYS A 90 11.87 15.05 -6.44
C LYS A 90 12.02 16.43 -5.81
N ASN A 91 13.26 16.87 -5.56
CA ASN A 91 13.54 18.20 -5.02
C ASN A 91 13.01 19.30 -5.95
N CYS A 92 13.28 19.18 -7.24
CA CYS A 92 12.78 20.07 -8.29
C CYS A 92 11.24 20.22 -8.25
N HIS A 93 10.51 19.12 -8.05
CA HIS A 93 9.05 19.16 -7.88
C HIS A 93 8.64 19.89 -6.60
N GLN A 94 9.27 19.57 -5.46
CA GLN A 94 8.93 20.14 -4.15
C GLN A 94 9.24 21.64 -4.05
N THR A 95 10.38 22.08 -4.59
CA THR A 95 10.81 23.48 -4.55
C THR A 95 10.27 24.31 -5.71
N LYS A 96 9.64 23.66 -6.70
CA LYS A 96 9.20 24.27 -7.97
C LYS A 96 10.33 24.93 -8.76
N THR A 97 11.59 24.50 -8.57
CA THR A 97 12.76 25.06 -9.26
C THR A 97 13.08 24.36 -10.58
N CYS A 98 12.17 23.53 -11.09
CA CYS A 98 12.35 22.90 -12.38
C CYS A 98 12.45 23.92 -13.50
N PRO A 99 13.22 23.64 -14.58
CA PRO A 99 13.02 24.31 -15.84
C PRO A 99 11.57 24.06 -16.27
N VAL A 100 10.71 25.07 -16.10
CA VAL A 100 9.32 25.06 -16.55
C VAL A 100 9.26 25.89 -17.81
N ASP A 101 8.70 25.33 -18.87
CA ASP A 101 8.31 26.14 -20.00
C ASP A 101 7.08 26.97 -19.60
N ASN A 102 7.29 28.28 -19.42
CA ASN A 102 6.22 29.19 -19.04
C ASN A 102 5.12 29.31 -20.12
N SER A 103 5.39 28.85 -21.35
CA SER A 103 4.39 28.80 -22.41
C SER A 103 3.40 27.65 -22.25
N ASP A 104 3.80 26.56 -21.58
CA ASP A 104 2.93 25.43 -21.22
C ASP A 104 3.32 24.82 -19.85
N PRO A 105 2.83 25.42 -18.75
CA PRO A 105 3.08 24.89 -17.41
C PRO A 105 2.56 23.46 -17.23
N ARG A 106 1.40 23.13 -17.83
CA ARG A 106 0.77 21.81 -17.68
C ARG A 106 1.59 20.73 -18.40
N GLY A 107 2.04 21.02 -19.62
CA GLY A 107 2.94 20.14 -20.36
C GLY A 107 4.26 19.90 -19.62
N SER A 108 4.80 20.94 -18.98
CA SER A 108 6.01 20.84 -18.16
C SER A 108 5.83 19.91 -16.95
N GLU A 109 4.68 19.96 -16.28
CA GLU A 109 4.38 19.05 -15.16
C GLU A 109 4.25 17.60 -15.61
N LEU A 110 3.55 17.35 -16.71
CA LEU A 110 3.42 16.02 -17.31
C LEU A 110 4.78 15.44 -17.69
N LEU A 111 5.62 16.24 -18.36
CA LEU A 111 6.95 15.81 -18.79
C LEU A 111 7.83 15.43 -17.60
N ARG A 112 7.71 16.17 -16.49
CA ARG A 112 8.41 15.85 -15.24
C ARG A 112 7.96 14.51 -14.67
N GLY A 113 6.65 14.25 -14.59
CA GLY A 113 6.11 12.95 -14.17
C GLY A 113 6.62 11.80 -15.03
N GLN A 114 6.58 11.97 -16.35
CA GLN A 114 7.15 10.99 -17.30
C GLN A 114 8.65 10.77 -17.09
N LYS A 115 9.42 11.83 -16.82
CA LYS A 115 10.85 11.70 -16.57
C LYS A 115 11.15 10.94 -15.28
N ILE A 116 10.40 11.21 -14.20
CA ILE A 116 10.53 10.45 -12.95
C ILE A 116 10.20 8.98 -13.20
N LYS A 117 9.07 8.69 -13.85
CA LYS A 117 8.70 7.32 -14.24
C LYS A 117 9.83 6.61 -14.98
N GLN A 118 10.40 7.22 -16.02
CA GLN A 118 11.48 6.62 -16.81
C GLN A 118 12.71 6.28 -15.94
N VAL A 119 13.06 7.15 -14.99
CA VAL A 119 14.20 6.90 -14.09
C VAL A 119 13.88 5.78 -13.10
N ILE A 120 12.64 5.68 -12.59
CA ILE A 120 12.20 4.58 -11.72
C ILE A 120 12.21 3.25 -12.48
N GLU A 121 11.74 3.22 -13.73
CA GLU A 121 11.75 2.01 -14.56
C GLU A 121 13.19 1.55 -14.86
N ALA A 122 14.10 2.48 -15.20
CA ALA A 122 15.52 2.16 -15.38
C ALA A 122 16.18 1.69 -14.09
N TYR A 123 15.82 2.27 -12.95
CA TYR A 123 16.31 1.86 -11.63
C TYR A 123 15.81 0.47 -11.24
N MET A 124 14.55 0.16 -11.54
CA MET A 124 13.96 -1.17 -11.35
C MET A 124 14.70 -2.22 -12.19
N GLU A 125 14.90 -1.98 -13.48
CA GLU A 125 15.65 -2.91 -14.35
C GLU A 125 17.06 -3.20 -13.81
N LEU A 126 17.78 -2.15 -13.42
CA LEU A 126 19.11 -2.29 -12.83
C LEU A 126 19.06 -3.08 -11.50
N THR A 127 18.04 -2.84 -10.69
CA THR A 127 17.83 -3.50 -9.40
C THR A 127 17.60 -4.99 -9.56
N LEU A 128 16.74 -5.39 -10.50
CA LEU A 128 16.42 -6.80 -10.75
C LEU A 128 17.62 -7.56 -11.34
N VAL A 129 18.40 -6.92 -12.22
CA VAL A 129 19.58 -7.56 -12.84
C VAL A 129 20.74 -7.77 -11.86
N ASN A 130 20.92 -6.84 -10.91
CA ASN A 130 22.08 -6.83 -10.00
C ASN A 130 21.73 -7.23 -8.57
N ASP A 131 20.48 -7.63 -8.29
CA ASP A 131 19.99 -7.98 -6.96
C ASP A 131 20.16 -6.84 -5.94
N PHE A 132 19.82 -5.61 -6.34
CA PHE A 132 19.87 -4.45 -5.45
C PHE A 132 18.63 -4.29 -4.56
N ALA A 133 17.86 -5.36 -4.33
CA ALA A 133 16.65 -5.37 -3.52
C ALA A 133 16.96 -5.15 -2.01
N ASN A 134 17.30 -3.92 -1.65
CA ASN A 134 17.82 -3.55 -0.34
C ASN A 134 17.09 -2.35 0.27
N ALA A 135 17.58 -1.86 1.42
CA ALA A 135 16.97 -0.74 2.14
C ALA A 135 16.86 0.56 1.31
N GLU A 136 17.78 0.79 0.38
CA GLU A 136 17.76 1.97 -0.50
C GLU A 136 16.63 1.88 -1.52
N THR A 137 16.39 0.70 -2.11
CA THR A 137 15.24 0.46 -2.99
C THR A 137 13.92 0.63 -2.25
N ASN A 138 13.83 0.13 -1.02
CA ASN A 138 12.65 0.33 -0.17
C ASN A 138 12.43 1.82 0.15
N TYR A 139 13.51 2.58 0.37
CA TYR A 139 13.42 4.03 0.52
C TYR A 139 12.91 4.73 -0.75
N VAL A 140 13.34 4.30 -1.94
CA VAL A 140 12.82 4.82 -3.22
C VAL A 140 11.32 4.56 -3.34
N ILE A 141 10.85 3.35 -3.04
CA ILE A 141 9.41 3.01 -3.09
C ILE A 141 8.62 3.96 -2.20
N ARG A 142 8.96 4.04 -0.91
CA ARG A 142 8.24 4.90 0.05
C ARG A 142 8.35 6.39 -0.29
N SER A 143 9.43 6.80 -0.96
CA SER A 143 9.66 8.19 -1.36
C SER A 143 8.80 8.68 -2.52
N PHE A 144 8.20 7.77 -3.29
CA PHE A 144 7.48 8.10 -4.52
C PHE A 144 6.09 7.46 -4.61
N ILE A 145 5.67 6.62 -3.66
CA ILE A 145 4.35 5.98 -3.71
C ILE A 145 3.18 6.96 -3.52
N ASP A 146 3.41 8.05 -2.77
CA ASP A 146 2.46 9.16 -2.57
C ASP A 146 2.62 10.28 -3.61
N PHE A 147 3.44 10.08 -4.65
CA PHE A 147 3.72 11.12 -5.61
C PHE A 147 2.43 11.49 -6.39
N PRO A 148 2.15 12.78 -6.62
CA PRO A 148 0.85 13.22 -7.18
C PRO A 148 0.60 12.80 -8.63
N ASP A 149 1.63 12.38 -9.36
CA ASP A 149 1.51 11.91 -10.73
C ASP A 149 1.24 10.41 -10.78
N GLY A 150 0.10 10.02 -11.35
CA GLY A 150 -0.31 8.61 -11.43
C GLY A 150 0.64 7.73 -12.26
N HIS A 151 1.41 8.25 -13.21
CA HIS A 151 2.41 7.46 -13.94
C HIS A 151 3.62 7.14 -13.06
N VAL A 152 3.98 8.06 -12.15
CA VAL A 152 5.01 7.80 -11.15
C VAL A 152 4.53 6.73 -10.16
N GLN A 153 3.30 6.85 -9.65
CA GLN A 153 2.70 5.84 -8.76
C GLN A 153 2.66 4.45 -9.41
N GLU A 154 2.25 4.36 -10.68
CA GLU A 154 2.23 3.11 -11.45
C GLU A 154 3.64 2.48 -11.56
N ALA A 155 4.66 3.30 -11.84
CA ALA A 155 6.05 2.82 -11.92
C ALA A 155 6.58 2.33 -10.58
N VAL A 156 6.24 3.03 -9.49
CA VAL A 156 6.62 2.64 -8.13
C VAL A 156 5.93 1.35 -7.70
N LEU A 157 4.63 1.22 -7.97
CA LEU A 157 3.89 -0.02 -7.71
C LEU A 157 4.50 -1.19 -8.47
N LYS A 158 4.87 -0.99 -9.74
CA LYS A 158 5.55 -2.02 -10.53
C LYS A 158 6.90 -2.42 -9.92
N LEU A 159 7.69 -1.45 -9.44
CA LEU A 159 8.93 -1.73 -8.71
C LEU A 159 8.65 -2.52 -7.43
N MET A 160 7.67 -2.11 -6.62
CA MET A 160 7.29 -2.79 -5.39
C MET A 160 6.84 -4.24 -5.63
N SER A 161 5.98 -4.47 -6.64
CA SER A 161 5.50 -5.81 -7.01
C SER A 161 6.60 -6.73 -7.55
N ALA A 162 7.70 -6.18 -8.08
CA ALA A 162 8.82 -6.96 -8.61
C ALA A 162 9.81 -7.42 -7.52
N LEU A 163 9.68 -6.93 -6.29
CA LEU A 163 10.54 -7.27 -5.15
C LEU A 163 9.82 -8.18 -4.17
N GLU A 164 10.57 -8.80 -3.25
CA GLU A 164 9.99 -9.53 -2.12
C GLU A 164 9.05 -8.62 -1.28
N PRO A 165 7.97 -9.17 -0.70
CA PRO A 165 7.04 -8.38 0.10
C PRO A 165 7.76 -7.65 1.25
N ASN A 166 7.47 -6.36 1.39
CA ASN A 166 7.98 -5.54 2.49
C ASN A 166 6.84 -4.80 3.20
N GLN A 167 6.60 -5.12 4.47
CA GLN A 167 5.48 -4.60 5.25
C GLN A 167 5.49 -3.06 5.39
N ASP A 168 6.68 -2.45 5.55
CA ASP A 168 6.80 -0.99 5.64
C ASP A 168 6.38 -0.29 4.33
N ASN A 169 6.68 -0.91 3.18
CA ASN A 169 6.24 -0.41 1.88
C ASN A 169 4.72 -0.55 1.72
N ALA A 170 4.13 -1.66 2.18
CA ALA A 170 2.68 -1.87 2.16
C ALA A 170 1.93 -0.88 3.07
N LEU A 171 2.45 -0.58 4.26
CA LEU A 171 1.89 0.47 5.10
C LEU A 171 1.97 1.85 4.44
N ALA A 172 3.10 2.20 3.81
CA ALA A 172 3.22 3.44 3.05
C ALA A 172 2.24 3.49 1.87
N LEU A 173 2.00 2.36 1.20
CA LEU A 173 1.00 2.23 0.16
C LEU A 173 -0.42 2.47 0.69
N ILE A 174 -0.80 1.85 1.81
CA ILE A 174 -2.12 2.04 2.43
C ILE A 174 -2.36 3.52 2.74
N VAL A 175 -1.37 4.20 3.32
CA VAL A 175 -1.45 5.65 3.60
C VAL A 175 -1.60 6.46 2.32
N ALA A 176 -0.82 6.15 1.28
CA ALA A 176 -0.89 6.86 0.00
C ALA A 176 -2.25 6.68 -0.72
N LEU A 177 -2.94 5.56 -0.51
CA LEU A 177 -4.23 5.29 -1.13
C LEU A 177 -5.41 6.01 -0.47
N ALA A 178 -5.31 6.36 0.81
CA ALA A 178 -6.40 7.02 1.55
C ALA A 178 -6.89 8.30 0.87
N ASP A 179 -5.97 9.05 0.24
CA ASP A 179 -6.25 10.29 -0.49
C ASP A 179 -6.21 10.11 -2.03
N SER A 180 -6.17 8.88 -2.54
CA SER A 180 -6.07 8.63 -3.98
C SER A 180 -7.41 8.88 -4.68
N TYR A 181 -7.33 9.55 -5.84
CA TYR A 181 -8.47 9.75 -6.75
C TYR A 181 -8.39 8.87 -8.00
N ASN A 182 -7.29 8.13 -8.16
CA ASN A 182 -7.02 7.37 -9.37
C ASN A 182 -7.41 5.90 -9.20
N ALA A 183 -8.59 5.54 -9.71
CA ALA A 183 -9.13 4.17 -9.65
C ALA A 183 -8.17 3.11 -10.24
N LYS A 184 -7.41 3.45 -11.29
CA LYS A 184 -6.42 2.52 -11.87
C LYS A 184 -5.30 2.20 -10.87
N ILE A 185 -4.81 3.21 -10.15
CA ILE A 185 -3.77 3.03 -9.13
C ILE A 185 -4.31 2.25 -7.95
N VAL A 186 -5.55 2.54 -7.52
CA VAL A 186 -6.22 1.77 -6.46
C VAL A 186 -6.34 0.30 -6.86
N ASN A 187 -6.80 -0.01 -8.08
CA ASN A 187 -6.89 -1.38 -8.57
C ASN A 187 -5.53 -2.11 -8.54
N GLN A 188 -4.46 -1.48 -9.04
CA GLN A 188 -3.11 -2.04 -9.03
C GLN A 188 -2.62 -2.28 -7.59
N ALA A 189 -2.87 -1.32 -6.70
CA ALA A 189 -2.47 -1.42 -5.31
C ALA A 189 -3.29 -2.48 -4.54
N MET A 190 -4.58 -2.65 -4.86
CA MET A 190 -5.38 -3.77 -4.37
C MET A 190 -4.88 -5.12 -4.87
N ALA A 191 -4.16 -5.21 -6.00
CA ALA A 191 -3.50 -6.47 -6.34
C ALA A 191 -2.26 -6.70 -5.47
N GLU A 192 -1.47 -5.64 -5.23
CA GLU A 192 -0.26 -5.71 -4.40
C GLU A 192 -0.58 -6.02 -2.93
N LEU A 193 -1.62 -5.41 -2.35
CA LEU A 193 -1.98 -5.58 -0.94
C LEU A 193 -2.39 -7.03 -0.57
N GLN A 194 -2.76 -7.88 -1.54
CA GLN A 194 -3.03 -9.30 -1.31
C GLN A 194 -1.79 -10.08 -0.83
N ARG A 195 -0.60 -9.54 -1.06
CA ARG A 195 0.67 -10.14 -0.63
C ARG A 195 0.94 -9.95 0.87
N TYR A 196 0.11 -9.19 1.58
CA TYR A 196 0.32 -8.76 2.97
C TYR A 196 -0.86 -9.14 3.89
N PRO A 197 -1.14 -10.45 4.10
CA PRO A 197 -2.26 -10.89 4.92
C PRO A 197 -2.21 -10.40 6.38
N GLU A 198 -1.01 -10.09 6.89
CA GLU A 198 -0.80 -9.51 8.22
C GLU A 198 -1.32 -8.07 8.36
N LEU A 199 -1.59 -7.39 7.25
CA LEU A 199 -2.16 -6.04 7.18
C LEU A 199 -3.64 -6.03 6.80
N SER A 200 -4.34 -7.16 6.94
CA SER A 200 -5.75 -7.30 6.56
C SER A 200 -6.66 -6.27 7.23
N SER A 201 -6.48 -6.03 8.54
CA SER A 201 -7.28 -5.04 9.28
C SER A 201 -7.10 -3.61 8.74
N GLN A 202 -5.86 -3.19 8.44
CA GLN A 202 -5.57 -1.87 7.90
C GLN A 202 -6.09 -1.73 6.47
N THR A 203 -6.04 -2.83 5.70
CA THR A 203 -6.57 -2.90 4.34
C THR A 203 -8.10 -2.78 4.35
N ASP A 204 -8.77 -3.46 5.28
CA ASP A 204 -10.23 -3.38 5.45
C ASP A 204 -10.69 -1.98 5.86
N GLU A 205 -9.95 -1.30 6.75
CA GLU A 205 -10.21 0.09 7.14
C GLU A 205 -10.10 1.04 5.93
N LEU A 206 -9.02 0.91 5.14
CA LEU A 206 -8.81 1.68 3.91
C LEU A 206 -9.96 1.46 2.91
N PHE A 207 -10.37 0.22 2.68
CA PHE A 207 -11.44 -0.10 1.73
C PHE A 207 -12.79 0.41 2.19
N SER A 208 -13.12 0.27 3.47
CA SER A 208 -14.33 0.86 4.04
C SER A 208 -14.36 2.37 3.88
N GLN A 209 -13.26 3.07 4.22
CA GLN A 209 -13.14 4.51 4.03
C GLN A 209 -13.31 4.88 2.55
N SER A 210 -12.64 4.16 1.65
CA SER A 210 -12.73 4.40 0.20
C SER A 210 -14.15 4.20 -0.33
N LEU A 211 -14.86 3.18 0.16
CA LEU A 211 -16.26 2.91 -0.20
C LEU A 211 -17.20 4.02 0.25
N GLN A 212 -16.96 4.60 1.42
CA GLN A 212 -17.83 5.61 2.03
C GLN A 212 -17.54 7.01 1.48
N THR A 213 -16.28 7.46 1.55
CA THR A 213 -15.86 8.85 1.30
C THR A 213 -14.96 9.02 0.09
N GLY A 214 -14.47 7.93 -0.51
CA GLY A 214 -13.62 8.00 -1.70
C GLY A 214 -14.33 8.59 -2.92
N SER A 215 -13.54 8.94 -3.94
CA SER A 215 -14.07 9.43 -5.22
C SER A 215 -15.03 8.41 -5.84
N PHE A 216 -15.98 8.85 -6.67
CA PHE A 216 -16.97 7.95 -7.28
C PHE A 216 -16.31 6.74 -7.96
N TYR A 217 -15.24 6.98 -8.73
CA TYR A 217 -14.55 5.91 -9.46
C TYR A 217 -13.73 5.02 -8.53
N VAL A 218 -13.09 5.57 -7.50
CA VAL A 218 -12.33 4.79 -6.52
C VAL A 218 -13.26 3.90 -5.69
N ALA A 219 -14.34 4.45 -5.16
CA ALA A 219 -15.33 3.69 -4.40
C ALA A 219 -15.96 2.57 -5.24
N GLN A 220 -16.24 2.83 -6.53
CA GLN A 220 -16.76 1.83 -7.44
C GLN A 220 -15.74 0.71 -7.70
N GLU A 221 -14.47 1.07 -7.93
CA GLU A 221 -13.39 0.11 -8.19
C GLU A 221 -13.17 -0.80 -6.99
N VAL A 222 -13.07 -0.22 -5.78
CA VAL A 222 -12.95 -0.99 -4.53
C VAL A 222 -14.12 -1.96 -4.40
N ALA A 223 -15.36 -1.49 -4.57
CA ALA A 223 -16.54 -2.34 -4.47
C ALA A 223 -16.53 -3.51 -5.46
N GLN A 224 -16.00 -3.32 -6.66
CA GLN A 224 -15.94 -4.35 -7.71
C GLN A 224 -14.84 -5.38 -7.45
N GLN A 225 -13.70 -4.96 -6.91
CA GLN A 225 -12.50 -5.79 -6.75
C GLN A 225 -12.35 -6.40 -5.35
N ILE A 226 -13.29 -6.17 -4.43
CA ILE A 226 -13.14 -6.56 -3.02
C ILE A 226 -13.21 -8.08 -2.79
N PHE A 227 -13.73 -8.85 -3.74
CA PHE A 227 -13.99 -10.28 -3.57
C PHE A 227 -12.82 -11.08 -2.98
N PRO A 228 -11.56 -10.94 -3.45
CA PRO A 228 -10.43 -11.69 -2.92
C PRO A 228 -10.05 -11.36 -1.47
N TYR A 229 -10.59 -10.26 -0.93
CA TYR A 229 -10.37 -9.81 0.44
C TYR A 229 -11.45 -10.27 1.41
N LEU A 230 -12.58 -10.78 0.90
CA LEU A 230 -13.65 -11.29 1.75
C LEU A 230 -13.24 -12.62 2.38
N ASN A 231 -13.46 -12.73 3.68
CA ASN A 231 -13.23 -13.94 4.47
C ASN A 231 -14.26 -14.06 5.61
N ASN A 232 -14.21 -15.16 6.36
CA ASN A 232 -15.15 -15.42 7.46
C ASN A 232 -15.05 -14.38 8.59
N ASP A 233 -13.88 -13.77 8.78
CA ASP A 233 -13.62 -12.83 9.87
C ASP A 233 -14.15 -11.43 9.53
N ASN A 234 -14.12 -11.03 8.26
CA ASN A 234 -14.50 -9.67 7.83
C ASN A 234 -15.81 -9.57 7.03
N ILE A 235 -16.45 -10.69 6.65
CA ILE A 235 -17.68 -10.63 5.84
C ILE A 235 -18.78 -9.81 6.52
N GLY A 236 -18.96 -9.97 7.84
CA GLY A 236 -19.96 -9.22 8.60
C GLY A 236 -19.67 -7.72 8.63
N PHE A 237 -18.39 -7.33 8.68
CA PHE A 237 -17.97 -5.93 8.60
C PHE A 237 -18.40 -5.31 7.26
N TYR A 238 -18.12 -5.97 6.13
CA TYR A 238 -18.51 -5.46 4.82
C TYR A 238 -20.03 -5.44 4.59
N GLU A 239 -20.80 -6.31 5.25
CA GLU A 239 -22.27 -6.21 5.25
C GLU A 239 -22.76 -4.93 5.92
N GLU A 240 -22.16 -4.53 7.04
CA GLU A 240 -22.49 -3.26 7.70
C GLU A 240 -22.06 -2.05 6.86
N VAL A 241 -20.87 -2.12 6.23
CA VAL A 241 -20.44 -1.09 5.26
C VAL A 241 -21.47 -0.98 4.13
N ALA A 242 -21.89 -2.09 3.53
CA ALA A 242 -22.86 -2.10 2.43
C ALA A 242 -24.23 -1.51 2.80
N LYS A 243 -24.69 -1.70 4.04
CA LYS A 243 -25.92 -1.09 4.59
C LYS A 243 -25.80 0.42 4.77
N SER A 244 -24.60 0.93 5.07
CA SER A 244 -24.33 2.36 5.26
C SER A 244 -24.26 3.14 3.93
N LEU A 245 -24.02 2.45 2.81
CA LEU A 245 -23.91 3.08 1.49
C LEU A 245 -25.30 3.51 0.96
N PRO A 246 -25.37 4.55 0.11
CA PRO A 246 -26.62 4.95 -0.52
C PRO A 246 -27.28 3.76 -1.25
N PRO A 247 -28.55 3.46 -0.94
CA PRO A 247 -29.23 2.27 -1.47
C PRO A 247 -29.34 2.37 -3.00
N LYS A 248 -29.16 1.23 -3.70
CA LYS A 248 -29.17 1.13 -5.17
C LYS A 248 -28.08 1.96 -5.88
N SER A 249 -27.06 2.43 -5.16
CA SER A 249 -25.87 2.95 -5.81
C SER A 249 -25.07 1.80 -6.45
N LYS A 250 -24.42 2.06 -7.58
CA LYS A 250 -23.60 1.06 -8.29
C LYS A 250 -22.54 0.40 -7.38
N ARG A 251 -21.95 1.16 -6.45
CA ARG A 251 -20.98 0.66 -5.47
C ARG A 251 -21.64 -0.25 -4.42
N SER A 252 -22.83 0.10 -3.93
CA SER A 252 -23.58 -0.75 -3.00
C SER A 252 -24.01 -2.05 -3.67
N GLU A 253 -24.50 -1.99 -4.91
CA GLU A 253 -24.87 -3.17 -5.69
C GLU A 253 -23.68 -4.09 -5.98
N ALA A 254 -22.53 -3.53 -6.37
CA ALA A 254 -21.31 -4.28 -6.59
C ALA A 254 -20.81 -4.96 -5.30
N LEU A 255 -20.78 -4.24 -4.18
CA LEU A 255 -20.37 -4.79 -2.89
C LEU A 255 -21.30 -5.93 -2.44
N TRP A 256 -22.62 -5.73 -2.52
CA TRP A 256 -23.59 -6.79 -2.23
C TRP A 256 -23.46 -8.01 -3.15
N SER A 257 -23.13 -7.79 -4.44
CA SER A 257 -22.88 -8.88 -5.38
C SER A 257 -21.69 -9.73 -4.93
N ASN A 258 -20.58 -9.09 -4.55
CA ASN A 258 -19.38 -9.79 -4.08
C ASN A 258 -19.61 -10.52 -2.75
N ILE A 259 -20.33 -9.90 -1.80
CA ILE A 259 -20.72 -10.53 -0.52
C ILE A 259 -21.56 -11.79 -0.76
N LYS A 260 -22.55 -11.72 -1.66
CA LYS A 260 -23.42 -12.87 -1.97
C LYS A 260 -22.66 -14.00 -2.64
N GLU A 261 -21.77 -13.67 -3.59
CA GLU A 261 -20.95 -14.67 -4.24
C GLU A 261 -20.01 -15.35 -3.24
N TYR A 262 -19.39 -14.59 -2.33
CA TYR A 262 -18.51 -15.15 -1.30
C TYR A 262 -19.27 -16.17 -0.43
N LYS A 263 -20.44 -15.79 0.08
CA LYS A 263 -21.27 -16.68 0.92
C LYS A 263 -21.71 -17.95 0.19
N LYS A 264 -21.96 -17.87 -1.12
CA LYS A 264 -22.33 -19.02 -1.95
C LYS A 264 -21.14 -19.96 -2.15
N VAL A 265 -19.95 -19.43 -2.42
CA VAL A 265 -18.73 -20.24 -2.56
C VAL A 265 -18.40 -20.91 -1.23
N SER A 266 -18.38 -20.15 -0.13
CA SER A 266 -18.03 -20.65 1.21
C SER A 266 -19.03 -21.66 1.80
N SER A 267 -20.27 -21.72 1.28
CA SER A 267 -21.26 -22.73 1.72
C SER A 267 -21.14 -24.08 1.02
N ASN A 268 -20.35 -24.16 -0.05
CA ASN A 268 -20.14 -25.39 -0.82
C ASN A 268 -18.83 -26.11 -0.47
N ASP A 269 -17.97 -25.47 0.33
CA ASP A 269 -16.74 -26.02 0.88
C ASP A 269 -16.98 -26.63 2.28
#